data_AF-A0A8J3MTL2-F1
#
_entry.id   AF-A0A8J3MTL2-F1
#
_cell.length_a   1.000
_cell.length_b   1.000
_cell.length_c   1.000
_cell.angle_alpha   90.00
_cell.angle_beta   90.00
_cell.angle_gamma   90.00
#
_symmetry.space_group_name_H-M   'P 1'
#
loop_
_entity.id
_entity.type
_entity.pdbx_description
1 polymer ?
#
loop_
_entity_poly.entity_id
_entity_poly.type
_entity_poly.pdbx_seq_one_letter_code
_entity_poly.pdbx_strand_id
1 'polypeptide(L)'
;MKQTQLLHHHPSFPWWGSVLQASGLERQRILKLLAYGACLLVNVLYASFSIVASEPLERIDAVIFTALQFALLLPVALSLLCRFRSLLTRQIWRRGASLGVYLSLALLCLTYSLQSTGITETVVFVCLNGIMATLIAVCVLRQPQSRFTWGACSLALLGALFVWQAHPQHWRANITALSGGSGLTIFAFLVERWLITGQDEEHSLSLWPQLGVLLLTLAGTSLLVALCFGNWSSLRAWHQSDATILAYTSLGTVLLPLLLTIKAQRFLNVVTVSFLAILEPIISALYAYFGGGERLTSLAYVGGAIILVSVVLQTLQSAFTRTPSTAPKKTQEPMVSPQQERSQCSMSTIPALRLLCFPPPGQEASLFRTFPDLLPSNLQNLVEVCPLQLPQWHQDVSLVPDGATLRALAHALVPEDEAQSPLFSELQVPFALLGLGLGGVLSVQVAQLLAQRYACSPQAMCIAACRPPVPSLAPGTLQCPLTVCGGEDAAVSLQELVAWRDYTDGPFRVHLVPGDPLHMPLLARYVVRTLQHVLAQQERPQGLSVQERLLA
;
A
#
# COMPACT_ATOMS: atom_id res chain seq x y z
N MET A 1 5.69 15.23 41.02
CA MET A 1 4.53 14.61 41.66
C MET A 1 3.28 15.43 41.35
N LYS A 2 2.21 14.75 40.91
CA LYS A 2 0.86 15.22 40.52
C LYS A 2 0.70 15.88 39.14
N GLN A 3 0.56 15.05 38.09
CA GLN A 3 -0.51 15.16 37.06
C GLN A 3 -0.35 14.08 35.96
N THR A 4 -0.36 12.79 36.34
CA THR A 4 -0.40 11.65 35.41
C THR A 4 -1.46 10.65 35.83
N GLN A 5 -2.67 11.13 36.07
CA GLN A 5 -3.88 10.31 36.19
C GLN A 5 -5.05 11.14 35.68
N LEU A 6 -5.42 10.94 34.42
CA LEU A 6 -6.73 11.21 33.80
C LEU A 6 -6.50 11.24 32.29
N LEU A 7 -6.62 10.08 31.63
CA LEU A 7 -7.04 9.88 30.22
C LEU A 7 -6.81 8.42 29.73
N HIS A 8 -7.12 7.43 30.56
CA HIS A 8 -7.37 6.06 30.09
C HIS A 8 -8.72 5.57 30.61
N HIS A 9 -9.77 6.15 30.05
CA HIS A 9 -11.08 5.51 29.99
C HIS A 9 -11.54 5.52 28.53
N HIS A 10 -11.00 4.59 27.75
CA HIS A 10 -11.69 4.15 26.55
C HIS A 10 -12.85 3.26 27.00
N PRO A 11 -14.08 3.43 26.47
CA PRO A 11 -15.16 2.49 26.74
C PRO A 11 -14.76 1.14 26.12
N SER A 12 -14.39 0.20 26.99
CA SER A 12 -14.02 -1.16 26.64
C SER A 12 -15.26 -1.92 26.18
N PHE A 13 -15.52 -1.88 24.88
CA PHE A 13 -16.42 -2.82 24.23
C PHE A 13 -15.82 -4.23 24.37
N PRO A 14 -16.51 -5.20 25.02
CA PRO A 14 -15.92 -6.47 25.47
C PRO A 14 -15.37 -7.38 24.36
N TRP A 15 -15.79 -7.19 23.11
CA TRP A 15 -15.29 -7.88 21.91
C TRP A 15 -13.95 -7.36 21.37
N TRP A 16 -13.48 -6.15 21.73
CA TRP A 16 -12.19 -5.63 21.21
C TRP A 16 -10.97 -6.25 21.88
N GLY A 17 -11.10 -6.68 23.15
CA GLY A 17 -10.02 -7.35 23.89
C GLY A 17 -9.65 -8.70 23.27
N SER A 18 -10.63 -9.46 22.78
CA SER A 18 -10.41 -10.74 22.12
C SER A 18 -9.80 -10.61 20.72
N VAL A 19 -10.10 -9.53 19.98
CA VAL A 19 -9.48 -9.24 18.68
C VAL A 19 -7.99 -8.88 18.80
N LEU A 20 -7.61 -8.24 19.91
CA LEU A 20 -6.22 -7.92 20.22
C LEU A 20 -5.42 -9.15 20.70
N GLN A 21 -6.10 -10.15 21.29
CA GLN A 21 -5.51 -11.40 21.76
C GLN A 21 -5.55 -12.55 20.74
N ALA A 22 -6.29 -12.40 19.64
CA ALA A 22 -6.43 -13.42 18.61
C ALA A 22 -5.11 -13.65 17.83
N SER A 23 -4.87 -14.90 17.44
CA SER A 23 -3.73 -15.27 16.59
C SER A 23 -3.70 -14.43 15.30
N GLY A 24 -2.51 -14.20 14.72
CA GLY A 24 -2.37 -13.29 13.56
C GLY A 24 -3.28 -13.61 12.37
N LEU A 25 -3.61 -14.89 12.16
CA LEU A 25 -4.55 -15.36 11.13
C LEU A 25 -6.01 -15.07 11.47
N GLU A 26 -6.43 -15.24 12.73
CA GLU A 26 -7.79 -14.92 13.17
C GLU A 26 -8.05 -13.41 13.17
N ARG A 27 -7.08 -12.62 13.64
CA ARG A 27 -7.14 -11.17 13.60
C ARG A 27 -7.32 -10.65 12.17
N GLN A 28 -6.61 -11.21 11.18
CA GLN A 28 -6.79 -10.87 9.78
C GLN A 28 -8.18 -11.23 9.23
N ARG A 29 -8.74 -12.39 9.63
CA ARG A 29 -10.11 -12.77 9.22
C ARG A 29 -11.16 -11.82 9.78
N ILE A 30 -11.04 -11.46 11.06
CA ILE A 30 -11.96 -10.53 11.71
C ILE A 30 -11.88 -9.14 11.06
N LEU A 31 -10.67 -8.65 10.78
CA LEU A 31 -10.50 -7.35 10.09
C LEU A 31 -11.09 -7.35 8.68
N LYS A 32 -10.97 -8.45 7.92
CA LYS A 32 -11.63 -8.59 6.62
C LYS A 32 -13.16 -8.60 6.74
N LEU A 33 -13.71 -9.33 7.72
CA LEU A 33 -15.15 -9.33 8.01
C LEU A 33 -15.66 -7.93 8.37
N LEU A 34 -14.91 -7.21 9.21
CA LEU A 34 -15.21 -5.81 9.55
C LEU A 34 -15.14 -4.90 8.32
N ALA A 35 -14.21 -5.13 7.40
CA ALA A 35 -14.13 -4.38 6.15
C ALA A 35 -15.35 -4.64 5.23
N TYR A 36 -15.80 -5.89 5.09
CA TYR A 36 -17.05 -6.20 4.39
C TYR A 36 -18.26 -5.52 5.05
N GLY A 37 -18.35 -5.57 6.38
CA GLY A 37 -19.38 -4.87 7.15
C GLY A 37 -19.37 -3.35 6.95
N ALA A 38 -18.18 -2.74 6.90
CA ALA A 38 -18.01 -1.33 6.59
C ALA A 38 -18.48 -0.98 5.18
N CYS A 39 -18.14 -1.80 4.16
CA CYS A 39 -18.63 -1.61 2.79
C CYS A 39 -20.17 -1.75 2.71
N LEU A 40 -20.77 -2.69 3.43
CA LEU A 40 -22.24 -2.79 3.51
C LEU A 40 -22.87 -1.56 4.15
N LEU A 41 -22.29 -1.04 5.23
CA LEU A 41 -22.77 0.19 5.86
C LEU A 41 -22.65 1.39 4.91
N VAL A 42 -21.55 1.49 4.15
CA VAL A 42 -21.39 2.52 3.12
C VAL A 42 -22.51 2.47 2.08
N ASN A 43 -22.85 1.28 1.59
CA ASN A 43 -23.96 1.11 0.64
C ASN A 43 -25.31 1.55 1.24
N VAL A 44 -25.57 1.25 2.52
CA VAL A 44 -26.80 1.72 3.20
C VAL A 44 -26.83 3.24 3.31
N LEU A 45 -25.70 3.88 3.61
CA LEU A 45 -25.60 5.35 3.72
C LEU A 45 -25.74 6.05 2.37
N TYR A 46 -25.20 5.48 1.28
CA TYR A 46 -25.46 6.00 -0.06
C TYR A 46 -26.91 5.74 -0.49
N ALA A 47 -27.46 4.57 -0.18
CA ALA A 47 -28.84 4.28 -0.53
C ALA A 47 -29.84 5.22 0.17
N SER A 48 -29.55 5.60 1.43
CA SER A 48 -30.36 6.57 2.16
C SER A 48 -30.22 8.01 1.62
N PHE A 49 -29.07 8.37 1.04
CA PHE A 49 -28.90 9.67 0.35
C PHE A 49 -29.96 9.85 -0.73
N SER A 50 -30.17 8.84 -1.58
CA SER A 50 -31.11 8.92 -2.71
C SER A 50 -32.56 9.20 -2.29
N ILE A 51 -32.93 8.83 -1.06
CA ILE A 51 -34.28 9.03 -0.50
C ILE A 51 -34.37 10.36 0.24
N VAL A 52 -33.37 10.68 1.07
CA VAL A 52 -33.40 11.89 1.91
C VAL A 52 -33.14 13.14 1.05
N ALA A 53 -32.35 13.01 -0.01
CA ALA A 53 -32.03 14.11 -0.91
C ALA A 53 -33.07 14.28 -2.03
N SER A 54 -33.98 13.33 -2.29
CA SER A 54 -34.94 13.46 -3.40
C SER A 54 -35.84 14.69 -3.23
N GLU A 55 -36.40 14.90 -2.04
CA GLU A 55 -37.34 15.99 -1.78
C GLU A 55 -36.70 17.40 -1.90
N PRO A 56 -35.50 17.68 -1.33
CA PRO A 56 -34.82 18.94 -1.60
C PRO A 56 -34.40 19.12 -3.06
N LEU A 57 -33.98 18.05 -3.75
CA LEU A 57 -33.53 18.09 -5.14
C LEU A 57 -34.66 18.38 -6.14
N GLU A 58 -35.93 18.21 -5.76
CA GLU A 58 -37.07 18.69 -6.58
C GLU A 58 -37.19 20.22 -6.58
N ARG A 59 -36.72 20.88 -5.52
CA ARG A 59 -36.88 22.34 -5.32
C ARG A 59 -35.59 23.13 -5.54
N ILE A 60 -34.46 22.53 -5.18
CA ILE A 60 -33.13 23.14 -5.20
C ILE A 60 -32.32 22.50 -6.33
N ASP A 61 -31.63 23.33 -7.11
CA ASP A 61 -30.69 22.88 -8.15
C ASP A 61 -29.62 21.92 -7.58
N ALA A 62 -29.39 20.78 -8.24
CA ALA A 62 -28.46 19.76 -7.76
C ALA A 62 -27.04 20.29 -7.57
N VAL A 63 -26.56 21.16 -8.47
CA VAL A 63 -25.19 21.69 -8.40
C VAL A 63 -25.02 22.55 -7.14
N ILE A 64 -26.03 23.35 -6.82
CA ILE A 64 -26.04 24.18 -5.61
C ILE A 64 -26.17 23.32 -4.35
N PHE A 65 -27.08 22.34 -4.37
CA PHE A 65 -27.26 21.42 -3.25
C PHE A 65 -25.93 20.71 -2.90
N THR A 66 -25.25 20.14 -3.91
CA THR A 66 -23.95 19.48 -3.74
C THR A 66 -22.85 20.46 -3.30
N ALA A 67 -22.87 21.71 -3.76
CA ALA A 67 -21.91 22.72 -3.31
C ALA A 67 -22.10 23.08 -1.83
N LEU A 68 -23.34 23.28 -1.39
CA LEU A 68 -23.66 23.51 0.03
C LEU A 68 -23.30 22.31 0.90
N GLN A 69 -23.56 21.09 0.41
CA GLN A 69 -23.19 19.85 1.07
C GLN A 69 -21.68 19.78 1.31
N PHE A 70 -20.85 20.03 0.29
CA PHE A 70 -19.40 19.96 0.47
C PHE A 70 -18.84 21.16 1.27
N ALA A 71 -19.45 22.33 1.15
CA ALA A 71 -19.08 23.50 1.95
C ALA A 71 -19.21 23.24 3.46
N LEU A 72 -20.17 22.42 3.89
CA LEU A 72 -20.35 22.04 5.30
C LEU A 72 -19.16 21.23 5.86
N LEU A 73 -18.34 20.65 5.00
CA LEU A 73 -17.12 19.92 5.37
C LEU A 73 -15.86 20.82 5.47
N LEU A 74 -15.94 22.09 5.05
CA LEU A 74 -14.82 23.04 5.13
C LEU A 74 -14.27 23.23 6.56
N PRO A 75 -15.08 23.32 7.63
CA PRO A 75 -14.54 23.44 8.99
C PRO A 75 -13.66 22.25 9.38
N VAL A 76 -14.05 21.04 8.96
CA VAL A 76 -13.27 19.81 9.18
C VAL A 76 -11.98 19.85 8.37
N ALA A 77 -12.07 20.25 7.09
CA ALA A 77 -10.90 20.41 6.23
C ALA A 77 -9.89 21.40 6.80
N LEU A 78 -10.34 22.60 7.18
CA LEU A 78 -9.52 23.66 7.76
C LEU A 78 -8.93 23.24 9.11
N SER A 79 -9.70 22.57 9.97
CA SER A 79 -9.20 22.05 11.25
C SER A 79 -8.03 21.07 11.05
N LEU A 80 -8.17 20.13 10.10
CA LEU A 80 -7.11 19.17 9.77
C LEU A 80 -5.86 19.87 9.19
N LEU A 81 -6.07 20.82 8.28
CA LEU A 81 -4.97 21.57 7.66
C LEU A 81 -4.22 22.45 8.66
N CYS A 82 -4.94 23.14 9.53
CA CYS A 82 -4.34 23.95 10.61
C CYS A 82 -3.55 23.09 11.59
N ARG A 83 -4.12 21.93 11.99
CA ARG A 83 -3.50 21.01 12.94
C ARG A 83 -2.21 20.38 12.40
N PHE A 84 -2.18 20.05 11.12
CA PHE A 84 -1.07 19.35 10.46
C PHE A 84 -0.29 20.23 9.47
N ARG A 85 -0.32 21.55 9.65
CA ARG A 85 0.29 22.51 8.72
C ARG A 85 1.78 22.28 8.45
N SER A 86 2.52 21.76 9.43
CA SER A 86 3.95 21.47 9.31
C SER A 86 4.26 20.28 8.42
N LEU A 87 3.27 19.42 8.16
CA LEU A 87 3.39 18.22 7.32
C LEU A 87 2.92 18.45 5.88
N LEU A 88 2.49 19.67 5.53
CA LEU A 88 1.99 19.98 4.18
C LEU A 88 3.14 20.15 3.19
N THR A 89 3.47 19.07 2.47
CA THR A 89 4.40 19.10 1.34
C THR A 89 3.67 19.32 0.01
N ARG A 90 4.39 19.77 -1.03
CA ARG A 90 3.83 19.93 -2.39
C ARG A 90 3.25 18.62 -2.94
N GLN A 91 3.83 17.48 -2.57
CA GLN A 91 3.36 16.16 -2.99
C GLN A 91 2.03 15.78 -2.33
N ILE A 92 1.88 16.04 -1.02
CA ILE A 92 0.61 15.86 -0.29
C ILE A 92 -0.48 16.74 -0.90
N TRP A 93 -0.14 17.99 -1.21
CA TRP A 93 -1.07 18.91 -1.85
C TRP A 93 -1.52 18.42 -3.22
N ARG A 94 -0.59 17.98 -4.08
CA ARG A 94 -0.91 17.45 -5.41
C ARG A 94 -1.79 16.19 -5.34
N ARG A 95 -1.43 15.22 -4.50
CA ARG A 95 -2.18 13.97 -4.33
C ARG A 95 -3.57 14.23 -3.75
N GLY A 96 -3.65 14.98 -2.65
CA GLY A 96 -4.92 15.34 -2.01
C GLY A 96 -5.83 16.15 -2.93
N ALA A 97 -5.29 17.14 -3.65
CA ALA A 97 -6.05 17.95 -4.57
C ALA A 97 -6.63 17.13 -5.73
N SER A 98 -5.81 16.25 -6.33
CA SER A 98 -6.30 15.38 -7.40
C SER A 98 -7.43 14.47 -6.92
N LEU A 99 -7.31 13.87 -5.73
CA LEU A 99 -8.36 13.02 -5.15
C LEU A 99 -9.65 13.80 -4.89
N GLY A 100 -9.55 15.01 -4.34
CA GLY A 100 -10.72 15.86 -4.07
C GLY A 100 -11.43 16.31 -5.33
N VAL A 101 -10.69 16.69 -6.39
CA VAL A 101 -11.26 17.06 -7.70
C VAL A 101 -12.02 15.88 -8.31
N TYR A 102 -11.42 14.69 -8.35
CA TYR A 102 -12.08 13.51 -8.92
C TYR A 102 -13.34 13.12 -8.14
N LEU A 103 -13.27 13.10 -6.80
CA LEU A 103 -14.42 12.79 -5.97
C LEU A 103 -15.55 13.82 -6.14
N SER A 104 -15.20 15.10 -6.26
CA SER A 104 -16.18 16.19 -6.44
C SER A 104 -16.96 16.05 -7.73
N LEU A 105 -16.25 15.92 -8.84
CA LEU A 105 -16.87 15.78 -10.17
C LEU A 105 -17.71 14.51 -10.25
N ALA A 106 -17.22 13.40 -9.66
CA ALA A 106 -17.95 12.15 -9.63
C ALA A 106 -19.29 12.27 -8.88
N LEU A 107 -19.28 12.86 -7.68
CA LEU A 107 -20.49 13.04 -6.88
C LEU A 107 -21.44 14.08 -7.49
N LEU A 108 -20.94 15.17 -8.08
CA LEU A 108 -21.76 16.13 -8.84
C LEU A 108 -22.52 15.46 -9.99
N CYS A 109 -21.84 14.63 -10.78
CA CYS A 109 -22.48 13.87 -11.86
C CYS A 109 -23.59 12.96 -11.32
N LEU A 110 -23.36 12.26 -10.20
CA LEU A 110 -24.35 11.37 -9.60
C LEU A 110 -25.55 12.13 -9.04
N THR A 111 -25.34 13.25 -8.33
CA THR A 111 -26.45 14.07 -7.80
C THR A 111 -27.27 14.71 -8.93
N TYR A 112 -26.61 15.21 -9.97
CA TYR A 112 -27.30 15.76 -11.15
C TYR A 112 -28.11 14.69 -11.90
N SER A 113 -27.54 13.48 -12.03
CA SER A 113 -28.27 12.36 -12.63
C SER A 113 -29.49 11.99 -11.79
N LEU A 114 -29.36 11.93 -10.46
CA LEU A 114 -30.46 11.60 -9.56
C LEU A 114 -31.63 12.59 -9.70
N GLN A 115 -31.33 13.90 -9.81
CA GLN A 115 -32.35 14.94 -10.04
C GLN A 115 -33.07 14.77 -11.38
N SER A 116 -32.41 14.21 -12.40
CA SER A 116 -32.94 14.15 -13.76
C SER A 116 -33.73 12.88 -14.10
N THR A 117 -33.46 11.75 -13.45
CA THR A 117 -34.01 10.43 -13.80
C THR A 117 -34.75 9.72 -12.68
N GLY A 118 -34.68 10.24 -11.45
CA GLY A 118 -35.18 9.54 -10.27
C GLY A 118 -34.31 8.34 -9.86
N ILE A 119 -34.76 7.63 -8.83
CA ILE A 119 -33.99 6.60 -8.11
C ILE A 119 -33.83 5.31 -8.94
N THR A 120 -34.85 4.90 -9.69
CA THR A 120 -34.88 3.58 -10.35
C THR A 120 -34.02 3.49 -11.61
N GLU A 121 -33.91 4.57 -12.40
CA GLU A 121 -33.15 4.59 -13.65
C GLU A 121 -31.63 4.75 -13.42
N THR A 122 -31.25 5.52 -12.39
CA THR A 122 -29.84 5.71 -11.99
C THR A 122 -29.16 4.40 -11.60
N VAL A 123 -29.91 3.43 -11.09
CA VAL A 123 -29.47 2.08 -10.67
C VAL A 123 -28.78 1.31 -11.81
N VAL A 124 -29.31 1.37 -13.04
CA VAL A 124 -28.86 0.52 -14.15
C VAL A 124 -27.38 0.73 -14.49
N PHE A 125 -26.96 2.00 -14.47
CA PHE A 125 -25.61 2.38 -14.89
C PHE A 125 -24.59 2.26 -13.77
N VAL A 126 -25.01 2.45 -12.53
CA VAL A 126 -24.16 2.20 -11.36
C VAL A 126 -23.78 0.72 -11.28
N CYS A 127 -24.64 -0.21 -11.74
CA CYS A 127 -24.32 -1.63 -11.84
C CYS A 127 -23.17 -1.95 -12.81
N LEU A 128 -22.89 -1.07 -13.79
CA LEU A 128 -21.77 -1.23 -14.72
C LEU A 128 -20.43 -0.82 -14.11
N ASN A 129 -20.42 -0.19 -12.93
CA ASN A 129 -19.17 0.25 -12.26
C ASN A 129 -18.25 -0.93 -11.93
N GLY A 130 -18.79 -2.11 -11.57
CA GLY A 130 -17.97 -3.32 -11.35
C GLY A 130 -17.22 -3.76 -12.61
N ILE A 131 -17.87 -3.61 -13.78
CA ILE A 131 -17.25 -3.89 -15.08
C ILE A 131 -16.19 -2.83 -15.38
N MET A 132 -16.50 -1.55 -15.14
CA MET A 132 -15.54 -0.46 -15.34
C MET A 132 -14.29 -0.64 -14.45
N ALA A 133 -14.47 -1.05 -13.19
CA ALA A 133 -13.37 -1.34 -12.27
C ALA A 133 -12.47 -2.46 -12.78
N THR A 134 -13.09 -3.52 -13.32
CA THR A 134 -12.38 -4.66 -13.90
C THR A 134 -11.60 -4.24 -15.14
N LEU A 135 -12.21 -3.44 -16.03
CA LEU A 135 -11.54 -2.90 -17.22
C LEU A 135 -10.37 -1.97 -16.85
N ILE A 136 -10.55 -1.08 -15.88
CA ILE A 136 -9.47 -0.21 -15.40
C ILE A 136 -8.32 -1.07 -14.83
N ALA A 137 -8.62 -2.10 -14.04
CA ALA A 137 -7.61 -2.99 -13.48
C ALA A 137 -6.80 -3.73 -14.57
N VAL A 138 -7.46 -4.19 -15.63
CA VAL A 138 -6.80 -4.90 -16.75
C VAL A 138 -6.05 -3.92 -17.66
N CYS A 139 -6.69 -2.85 -18.12
CA CYS A 139 -6.15 -1.96 -19.14
C CYS A 139 -5.14 -0.96 -18.58
N VAL A 140 -5.42 -0.37 -17.41
CA VAL A 140 -4.60 0.70 -16.83
C VAL A 140 -3.54 0.12 -15.89
N LEU A 141 -3.94 -0.80 -15.02
CA LEU A 141 -3.03 -1.38 -14.01
C LEU A 141 -2.33 -2.66 -14.49
N ARG A 142 -2.70 -3.20 -15.67
CA ARG A 142 -2.14 -4.43 -16.25
C ARG A 142 -2.20 -5.63 -15.29
N GLN A 143 -3.22 -5.66 -14.43
CA GLN A 143 -3.43 -6.76 -13.49
C GLN A 143 -4.33 -7.84 -14.11
N PRO A 144 -3.87 -9.09 -14.23
CA PRO A 144 -4.68 -10.18 -14.76
C PRO A 144 -5.83 -10.48 -13.80
N GLN A 145 -7.04 -10.65 -14.35
CA GLN A 145 -8.25 -10.94 -13.59
C GLN A 145 -8.66 -12.40 -13.73
N SER A 146 -9.34 -12.93 -12.73
CA SER A 146 -9.76 -14.32 -12.72
C SER A 146 -10.91 -14.58 -13.72
N ARG A 147 -11.08 -15.84 -14.14
CA ARG A 147 -12.22 -16.25 -14.96
C ARG A 147 -13.57 -16.03 -14.25
N PHE A 148 -13.58 -16.10 -12.92
CA PHE A 148 -14.77 -15.83 -12.10
C PHE A 148 -15.17 -14.35 -12.13
N THR A 149 -14.17 -13.44 -12.13
CA THR A 149 -14.39 -11.99 -12.24
C THR A 149 -15.05 -11.64 -13.57
N TRP A 150 -14.58 -12.23 -14.68
CA TRP A 150 -15.22 -12.08 -15.99
C TRP A 150 -16.64 -12.69 -16.05
N GLY A 151 -16.86 -13.81 -15.36
CA GLY A 151 -18.20 -14.36 -15.16
C GLY A 151 -19.12 -13.39 -14.42
N ALA A 152 -18.65 -12.78 -13.33
CA ALA A 152 -19.39 -11.76 -12.59
C ALA A 152 -19.69 -10.52 -13.45
N CYS A 153 -18.73 -10.03 -14.24
CA CYS A 153 -18.96 -8.95 -15.21
C CYS A 153 -20.06 -9.30 -16.23
N SER A 154 -20.05 -10.53 -16.74
CA SER A 154 -21.05 -10.99 -17.72
C SER A 154 -22.45 -11.05 -17.12
N LEU A 155 -22.58 -11.55 -15.88
CA LEU A 155 -23.85 -11.54 -15.14
C LEU A 155 -24.30 -10.10 -14.82
N ALA A 156 -23.40 -9.23 -14.35
CA ALA A 156 -23.73 -7.83 -14.05
C ALA A 156 -24.23 -7.09 -15.30
N LEU A 157 -23.59 -7.31 -16.45
CA LEU A 157 -24.02 -6.74 -17.74
C LEU A 157 -25.40 -7.26 -18.14
N LEU A 158 -25.62 -8.58 -18.03
CA LEU A 158 -26.89 -9.19 -18.35
C LEU A 158 -28.01 -8.65 -17.46
N GLY A 159 -27.80 -8.57 -16.15
CA GLY A 159 -28.77 -7.99 -15.22
C GLY A 159 -29.07 -6.52 -15.52
N ALA A 160 -28.05 -5.70 -15.83
CA ALA A 160 -28.23 -4.31 -16.23
C ALA A 160 -29.09 -4.18 -17.50
N LEU A 161 -28.93 -5.06 -18.50
CA LEU A 161 -29.75 -5.07 -19.72
C LEU A 161 -31.23 -5.34 -19.43
N PHE A 162 -31.55 -6.24 -18.50
CA PHE A 162 -32.93 -6.53 -18.10
C PHE A 162 -33.59 -5.34 -17.40
N VAL A 163 -32.85 -4.63 -16.53
CA VAL A 163 -33.38 -3.42 -15.87
C VAL A 163 -33.51 -2.27 -16.88
N TRP A 164 -32.57 -2.13 -17.84
CA TRP A 164 -32.63 -1.11 -18.89
C TRP A 164 -33.91 -1.18 -19.71
N GLN A 165 -34.29 -2.37 -20.17
CA GLN A 165 -35.44 -2.54 -21.07
C GLN A 165 -36.75 -2.03 -20.46
N ALA A 166 -36.84 -1.91 -19.14
CA ALA A 166 -38.00 -1.38 -18.48
C ALA A 166 -38.16 0.16 -18.63
N HIS A 167 -37.07 0.92 -18.86
CA HIS A 167 -37.09 2.40 -18.79
C HIS A 167 -36.10 3.08 -19.78
N PRO A 168 -36.44 3.21 -21.07
CA PRO A 168 -35.50 3.64 -22.12
C PRO A 168 -35.36 5.17 -22.35
N GLN A 169 -35.97 6.04 -21.53
CA GLN A 169 -36.30 7.41 -21.98
C GLN A 169 -35.24 8.49 -21.69
N HIS A 170 -34.23 8.27 -20.83
CA HIS A 170 -33.37 9.37 -20.32
C HIS A 170 -31.85 9.15 -20.50
N TRP A 171 -31.42 8.95 -21.74
CA TRP A 171 -30.03 8.62 -22.10
C TRP A 171 -28.95 9.62 -21.62
N ARG A 172 -29.25 10.92 -21.48
CA ARG A 172 -28.25 11.94 -21.09
C ARG A 172 -27.85 11.78 -19.63
N ALA A 173 -28.82 11.76 -18.72
CA ALA A 173 -28.59 11.59 -17.30
C ALA A 173 -27.98 10.22 -16.98
N ASN A 174 -28.43 9.20 -17.69
CA ASN A 174 -27.85 7.86 -17.70
C ASN A 174 -26.34 7.81 -18.01
N ILE A 175 -25.88 8.52 -19.04
CA ILE A 175 -24.45 8.67 -19.33
C ILE A 175 -23.74 9.45 -18.21
N THR A 176 -24.38 10.49 -17.67
CA THR A 176 -23.85 11.26 -16.54
C THR A 176 -23.65 10.37 -15.31
N ALA A 177 -24.62 9.51 -14.97
CA ALA A 177 -24.50 8.51 -13.90
C ALA A 177 -23.33 7.55 -14.13
N LEU A 178 -23.17 7.02 -15.35
CA LEU A 178 -22.03 6.15 -15.68
C LEU A 178 -20.69 6.87 -15.52
N SER A 179 -20.63 8.14 -15.94
CA SER A 179 -19.41 8.96 -15.81
C SER A 179 -19.06 9.22 -14.34
N GLY A 180 -20.06 9.51 -13.50
CA GLY A 180 -19.90 9.72 -12.06
C GLY A 180 -19.47 8.44 -11.35
N GLY A 181 -20.12 7.32 -11.66
CA GLY A 181 -19.75 6.00 -11.15
C GLY A 181 -18.33 5.58 -11.53
N SER A 182 -17.95 5.77 -12.79
CA SER A 182 -16.59 5.54 -13.27
C SER A 182 -15.58 6.45 -12.55
N GLY A 183 -15.95 7.70 -12.29
CA GLY A 183 -15.16 8.64 -11.49
C GLY A 183 -14.91 8.15 -10.06
N LEU A 184 -15.94 7.59 -9.39
CA LEU A 184 -15.79 6.95 -8.07
C LEU A 184 -14.86 5.73 -8.12
N THR A 185 -14.93 4.92 -9.18
CA THR A 185 -14.02 3.79 -9.38
C THR A 185 -12.57 4.24 -9.57
N ILE A 186 -12.33 5.25 -10.40
CA ILE A 186 -10.99 5.84 -10.58
C ILE A 186 -10.49 6.39 -9.25
N PHE A 187 -11.34 7.14 -8.53
CA PHE A 187 -11.03 7.63 -7.19
C PHE A 187 -10.60 6.50 -6.25
N ALA A 188 -11.33 5.37 -6.23
CA ALA A 188 -10.99 4.22 -5.40
C ALA A 188 -9.59 3.64 -5.74
N PHE A 189 -9.23 3.53 -7.02
CA PHE A 189 -7.88 3.11 -7.42
C PHE A 189 -6.79 4.13 -7.07
N LEU A 190 -7.10 5.43 -7.16
CA LEU A 190 -6.17 6.48 -6.75
C LEU A 190 -5.95 6.47 -5.23
N VAL A 191 -6.99 6.20 -4.44
CA VAL A 191 -6.89 6.00 -2.98
C VAL A 191 -6.02 4.77 -2.67
N GLU A 192 -6.28 3.64 -3.31
CA GLU A 192 -5.44 2.45 -3.15
C GLU A 192 -3.97 2.78 -3.44
N ARG A 193 -3.68 3.39 -4.60
CA ARG A 193 -2.32 3.68 -5.02
C ARG A 193 -1.60 4.72 -4.18
N TRP A 194 -2.28 5.81 -3.78
CA TRP A 194 -1.62 6.98 -3.17
C TRP A 194 -1.82 7.12 -1.67
N LEU A 195 -2.92 6.60 -1.12
CA LEU A 195 -3.21 6.64 0.32
C LEU A 195 -2.89 5.31 1.02
N ILE A 196 -2.92 4.17 0.32
CA ILE A 196 -2.75 2.86 0.93
C ILE A 196 -1.38 2.27 0.55
N THR A 197 -1.10 2.04 -0.73
CA THR A 197 0.17 1.45 -1.20
C THR A 197 1.35 2.40 -1.08
N GLY A 198 1.11 3.72 -1.05
CA GLY A 198 2.15 4.74 -0.93
C GLY A 198 2.59 5.05 0.51
N GLN A 199 2.20 4.24 1.50
CA GLN A 199 2.62 4.39 2.90
C GLN A 199 3.71 3.37 3.22
N ASP A 200 4.97 3.76 3.08
CA ASP A 200 6.04 3.11 3.81
C ASP A 200 5.80 3.34 5.32
N GLU A 201 6.08 2.32 6.15
CA GLU A 201 5.65 2.22 7.56
C GLU A 201 6.04 3.41 8.46
N GLU A 202 6.95 4.28 8.01
CA GLU A 202 7.42 5.48 8.73
C GLU A 202 6.47 6.71 8.62
N HIS A 203 5.55 6.76 7.63
CA HIS A 203 4.75 7.96 7.30
C HIS A 203 3.24 7.85 7.59
N SER A 204 2.84 7.08 8.60
CA SER A 204 1.44 6.91 9.03
C SER A 204 0.73 8.23 9.41
N LEU A 205 1.46 9.30 9.71
CA LEU A 205 0.92 10.65 9.97
C LEU A 205 0.47 11.43 8.71
N SER A 206 0.78 10.97 7.49
CA SER A 206 0.48 11.72 6.26
C SER A 206 -0.98 11.64 5.77
N LEU A 207 -1.81 10.75 6.33
CA LEU A 207 -3.20 10.55 5.89
C LEU A 207 -4.10 11.76 6.19
N TRP A 208 -3.98 12.32 7.39
CA TRP A 208 -4.82 13.42 7.87
C TRP A 208 -4.64 14.72 7.07
N PRO A 209 -3.40 15.19 6.77
CA PRO A 209 -3.24 16.36 5.92
C PRO A 209 -3.70 16.10 4.47
N GLN A 210 -3.52 14.88 3.93
CA GLN A 210 -4.06 14.54 2.60
C GLN A 210 -5.59 14.57 2.58
N LEU A 211 -6.24 14.03 3.61
CA LEU A 211 -7.70 14.11 3.78
C LEU A 211 -8.17 15.57 3.89
N GLY A 212 -7.44 16.42 4.63
CA GLY A 212 -7.73 17.84 4.73
C GLY A 212 -7.70 18.55 3.37
N VAL A 213 -6.66 18.30 2.55
CA VAL A 213 -6.57 18.85 1.18
C VAL A 213 -7.66 18.27 0.28
N LEU A 214 -7.96 16.98 0.39
CA LEU A 214 -9.03 16.32 -0.35
C LEU A 214 -10.38 17.00 -0.08
N LEU A 215 -10.74 17.19 1.20
CA LEU A 215 -12.01 17.84 1.57
C LEU A 215 -12.05 19.32 1.15
N LEU A 216 -10.92 20.03 1.26
CA LEU A 216 -10.82 21.43 0.82
C LEU A 216 -11.06 21.56 -0.69
N THR A 217 -10.40 20.72 -1.48
CA THR A 217 -10.52 20.75 -2.94
C THR A 217 -11.83 20.18 -3.43
N LEU A 218 -12.42 19.20 -2.72
CA LEU A 218 -13.78 18.73 -2.92
C LEU A 218 -14.79 19.89 -2.84
N ALA A 219 -14.75 20.66 -1.75
CA ALA A 219 -15.63 21.80 -1.56
C ALA A 219 -15.34 22.93 -2.56
N GLY A 220 -14.06 23.27 -2.77
CA GLY A 220 -13.66 24.36 -3.67
C GLY A 220 -14.04 24.11 -5.13
N THR A 221 -13.90 22.87 -5.61
CA THR A 221 -14.29 22.50 -6.98
C THR A 221 -15.80 22.53 -7.17
N SER A 222 -16.57 21.99 -6.23
CA SER A 222 -18.04 22.02 -6.33
C SER A 222 -18.59 23.44 -6.24
N LEU A 223 -18.02 24.27 -5.36
CA LEU A 223 -18.38 25.69 -5.28
C LEU A 223 -18.07 26.43 -6.60
N LEU A 224 -16.93 26.14 -7.24
CA LEU A 224 -16.59 26.72 -8.54
C LEU A 224 -17.60 26.32 -9.61
N VAL A 225 -17.99 25.04 -9.67
CA VAL A 225 -19.03 24.57 -10.61
C VAL A 225 -20.37 25.25 -10.32
N ALA A 226 -20.77 25.42 -9.05
CA ALA A 226 -21.99 26.12 -8.68
C ALA A 226 -21.95 27.62 -9.04
N LEU A 227 -20.81 28.28 -8.92
CA LEU A 227 -20.66 29.67 -9.35
C LEU A 227 -20.77 29.84 -10.87
N CYS A 228 -20.26 28.88 -11.64
CA CYS A 228 -20.29 28.93 -13.11
C CYS A 228 -21.63 28.48 -13.71
N PHE A 229 -22.28 27.48 -13.13
CA PHE A 229 -23.42 26.77 -13.75
C PHE A 229 -24.65 26.63 -12.85
N GLY A 230 -24.56 26.96 -11.55
CA GLY A 230 -25.65 26.76 -10.60
C GLY A 230 -26.75 27.81 -10.71
N ASN A 231 -28.01 27.37 -10.58
CA ASN A 231 -29.16 28.28 -10.57
C ASN A 231 -29.45 28.87 -9.18
N TRP A 232 -28.73 29.92 -8.78
CA TRP A 232 -28.82 30.51 -7.42
C TRP A 232 -30.20 31.01 -7.02
N SER A 233 -31.11 31.19 -7.98
CA SER A 233 -32.50 31.54 -7.70
C SER A 233 -33.27 30.41 -6.99
N SER A 234 -32.86 29.15 -7.14
CA SER A 234 -33.51 27.99 -6.52
C SER A 234 -33.43 28.00 -4.99
N LEU A 235 -32.45 28.71 -4.41
CA LEU A 235 -32.30 28.84 -2.96
C LEU A 235 -33.47 29.57 -2.29
N ARG A 236 -34.33 30.26 -3.06
CA ARG A 236 -35.56 30.86 -2.53
C ARG A 236 -36.57 29.80 -2.07
N ALA A 237 -36.48 28.57 -2.60
CA ALA A 237 -37.35 27.45 -2.22
C ALA A 237 -36.82 26.68 -0.99
N TRP A 238 -35.88 27.27 -0.25
CA TRP A 238 -35.28 26.68 0.94
C TRP A 238 -36.29 26.48 2.07
N HIS A 239 -36.32 25.27 2.63
CA HIS A 239 -37.13 24.90 3.77
C HIS A 239 -36.29 24.68 5.03
N GLN A 240 -36.88 24.83 6.22
CA GLN A 240 -36.15 24.74 7.50
C GLN A 240 -35.54 23.34 7.74
N SER A 241 -36.15 22.27 7.22
CA SER A 241 -35.64 20.90 7.29
C SER A 241 -34.44 20.64 6.37
N ASP A 242 -34.21 21.49 5.36
CA ASP A 242 -33.14 21.28 4.38
C ASP A 242 -31.75 21.42 5.03
N ALA A 243 -31.63 22.23 6.10
CA ALA A 243 -30.41 22.34 6.89
C ALA A 243 -30.01 21.03 7.56
N THR A 244 -30.97 20.30 8.13
CA THR A 244 -30.71 19.00 8.78
C THR A 244 -30.41 17.92 7.74
N ILE A 245 -31.07 17.97 6.58
CA ILE A 245 -30.80 17.08 5.46
C ILE A 245 -29.38 17.32 4.93
N LEU A 246 -28.97 18.57 4.76
CA LEU A 246 -27.60 18.91 4.34
C LEU A 246 -26.56 18.48 5.36
N ALA A 247 -26.81 18.66 6.66
CA ALA A 247 -25.89 18.17 7.70
C ALA A 247 -25.72 16.64 7.62
N TYR A 248 -26.83 15.90 7.48
CA TYR A 248 -26.79 14.44 7.34
C TYR A 248 -26.09 13.98 6.05
N THR A 249 -26.44 14.55 4.90
CA THR A 249 -25.83 14.18 3.61
C THR A 249 -24.35 14.55 3.52
N SER A 250 -23.90 15.58 4.24
CA SER A 250 -22.47 15.93 4.28
C SER A 250 -21.68 14.98 5.19
N LEU A 251 -22.15 14.77 6.41
CA LEU A 251 -21.42 13.98 7.41
C LEU A 251 -21.63 12.48 7.23
N GLY A 252 -22.89 12.08 7.07
CA GLY A 252 -23.33 10.69 7.01
C GLY A 252 -23.14 10.05 5.64
N THR A 253 -23.21 10.81 4.55
CA THR A 253 -23.15 10.24 3.18
C THR A 253 -21.97 10.71 2.36
N VAL A 254 -21.06 11.55 2.90
CA VAL A 254 -19.78 11.89 2.24
C VAL A 254 -18.61 11.62 3.17
N LEU A 255 -18.53 12.30 4.32
CA LEU A 255 -17.37 12.18 5.21
C LEU A 255 -17.23 10.77 5.81
N LEU A 256 -18.31 10.23 6.38
CA LEU A 256 -18.29 8.91 7.00
C LEU A 256 -18.00 7.80 5.97
N PRO A 257 -18.67 7.72 4.80
CA PRO A 257 -18.33 6.75 3.76
C PRO A 257 -16.90 6.85 3.26
N LEU A 258 -16.38 8.07 3.06
CA LEU A 258 -14.99 8.29 2.67
C LEU A 258 -14.02 7.64 3.67
N LEU A 259 -14.22 7.88 4.98
CA LEU A 259 -13.38 7.30 6.03
C LEU A 259 -13.51 5.78 6.12
N LEU A 260 -14.73 5.24 5.98
CA LEU A 260 -14.99 3.80 6.01
C LEU A 260 -14.37 3.10 4.80
N THR A 261 -14.49 3.67 3.61
CA THR A 261 -13.93 3.10 2.37
C THR A 261 -12.40 3.11 2.41
N ILE A 262 -11.75 4.19 2.87
CA ILE A 262 -10.29 4.23 3.06
C ILE A 262 -9.84 3.11 4.02
N LYS A 263 -10.58 2.87 5.10
CA LYS A 263 -10.27 1.78 6.05
C LYS A 263 -10.54 0.39 5.47
N ALA A 264 -11.63 0.22 4.73
CA ALA A 264 -12.03 -1.06 4.15
C ALA A 264 -11.07 -1.52 3.04
N GLN A 265 -10.62 -0.59 2.19
CA GLN A 265 -9.68 -0.86 1.09
C GLN A 265 -8.28 -1.30 1.56
N ARG A 266 -7.95 -1.14 2.85
CA ARG A 266 -6.72 -1.74 3.42
C ARG A 266 -6.78 -3.27 3.47
N PHE A 267 -7.97 -3.85 3.42
CA PHE A 267 -8.20 -5.29 3.56
C PHE A 267 -8.89 -5.92 2.34
N LEU A 268 -9.51 -5.10 1.49
CA LEU A 268 -10.28 -5.53 0.32
C LEU A 268 -9.70 -4.92 -0.96
N ASN A 269 -9.71 -5.70 -2.05
CA ASN A 269 -9.34 -5.23 -3.37
C ASN A 269 -10.38 -4.21 -3.89
N VAL A 270 -9.93 -3.15 -4.57
CA VAL A 270 -10.79 -2.14 -5.21
C VAL A 270 -11.82 -2.75 -6.16
N VAL A 271 -11.49 -3.84 -6.87
CA VAL A 271 -12.47 -4.56 -7.72
C VAL A 271 -13.62 -5.11 -6.87
N THR A 272 -13.32 -5.77 -5.75
CA THR A 272 -14.36 -6.29 -4.83
C THR A 272 -15.19 -5.15 -4.23
N VAL A 273 -14.56 -4.05 -3.82
CA VAL A 273 -15.27 -2.87 -3.30
C VAL A 273 -16.22 -2.28 -4.36
N SER A 274 -15.80 -2.26 -5.63
CA SER A 274 -16.63 -1.76 -6.74
C SER A 274 -17.83 -2.65 -7.04
N PHE A 275 -17.70 -3.98 -6.92
CA PHE A 275 -18.84 -4.89 -7.02
C PHE A 275 -19.77 -4.79 -5.80
N LEU A 276 -19.23 -4.60 -4.60
CA LEU A 276 -20.05 -4.36 -3.41
C LEU A 276 -20.83 -3.05 -3.52
N ALA A 277 -20.30 -2.03 -4.20
CA ALA A 277 -21.01 -0.78 -4.45
C ALA A 277 -22.30 -0.97 -5.28
N ILE A 278 -22.43 -2.09 -6.02
CA ILE A 278 -23.65 -2.42 -6.76
C ILE A 278 -24.82 -2.75 -5.80
N LEU A 279 -24.56 -3.02 -4.52
CA LEU A 279 -25.62 -3.23 -3.54
C LEU A 279 -26.37 -1.95 -3.19
N GLU A 280 -25.74 -0.77 -3.28
CA GLU A 280 -26.38 0.52 -3.05
C GLU A 280 -27.71 0.65 -3.82
N PRO A 281 -27.75 0.54 -5.16
CA PRO A 281 -28.98 0.73 -5.90
C PRO A 281 -30.06 -0.33 -5.57
N ILE A 282 -29.66 -1.55 -5.23
CA ILE A 282 -30.59 -2.61 -4.79
C ILE A 282 -31.24 -2.21 -3.46
N ILE A 283 -30.46 -1.67 -2.53
CA ILE A 283 -30.94 -1.20 -1.23
C ILE A 283 -31.83 0.04 -1.42
N SER A 284 -31.48 0.98 -2.30
CA SER A 284 -32.33 2.12 -2.65
C SER A 284 -33.68 1.68 -3.21
N ALA A 285 -33.69 0.70 -4.12
CA ALA A 285 -34.91 0.16 -4.68
C ALA A 285 -35.78 -0.55 -3.62
N LEU A 286 -35.16 -1.26 -2.67
CA LEU A 286 -35.88 -1.84 -1.53
C LEU A 286 -36.52 -0.77 -0.64
N TYR A 287 -35.80 0.32 -0.35
CA TYR A 287 -36.37 1.43 0.39
C TYR A 287 -37.52 2.12 -0.34
N ALA A 288 -37.40 2.32 -1.66
CA ALA A 288 -38.49 2.86 -2.48
C ALA A 288 -39.73 1.96 -2.47
N TYR A 289 -39.53 0.63 -2.48
CA TYR A 289 -40.61 -0.34 -2.37
C TYR A 289 -41.35 -0.26 -1.01
N PHE A 290 -40.61 -0.20 0.10
CA PHE A 290 -41.22 -0.17 1.45
C PHE A 290 -41.74 1.21 1.87
N GLY A 291 -41.08 2.29 1.46
CA GLY A 291 -41.37 3.66 1.90
C GLY A 291 -42.16 4.51 0.89
N GLY A 292 -42.03 4.25 -0.42
CA GLY A 292 -42.60 5.07 -1.49
C GLY A 292 -43.70 4.39 -2.32
N GLY A 293 -43.91 3.08 -2.17
CA GLY A 293 -44.95 2.33 -2.90
C GLY A 293 -44.65 2.09 -4.38
N GLU A 294 -43.45 2.45 -4.86
CA GLU A 294 -43.01 2.19 -6.23
C GLU A 294 -42.80 0.69 -6.44
N ARG A 295 -43.54 0.10 -7.39
CA ARG A 295 -43.39 -1.31 -7.75
C ARG A 295 -42.49 -1.44 -8.97
N LEU A 296 -41.41 -2.20 -8.82
CA LEU A 296 -40.56 -2.59 -9.93
C LEU A 296 -41.34 -3.50 -10.89
N THR A 297 -40.99 -3.44 -12.18
CA THR A 297 -41.49 -4.39 -13.16
C THR A 297 -40.98 -5.81 -12.87
N SER A 298 -41.69 -6.84 -13.31
CA SER A 298 -41.24 -8.24 -13.18
C SER A 298 -39.83 -8.47 -13.78
N LEU A 299 -39.52 -7.78 -14.88
CA LEU A 299 -38.20 -7.80 -15.51
C LEU A 299 -37.12 -7.14 -14.64
N ALA A 300 -37.42 -6.02 -13.99
CA ALA A 300 -36.48 -5.36 -13.09
C ALA A 300 -36.13 -6.21 -11.86
N TYR A 301 -37.09 -6.99 -11.32
CA TYR A 301 -36.81 -7.96 -10.25
C TYR A 301 -35.84 -9.07 -10.72
N VAL A 302 -36.03 -9.59 -11.93
CA VAL A 302 -35.13 -10.60 -12.51
C VAL A 302 -33.74 -10.02 -12.73
N GLY A 303 -33.63 -8.81 -13.29
CA GLY A 303 -32.36 -8.11 -13.47
C GLY A 303 -31.63 -7.88 -12.15
N GLY A 304 -32.33 -7.41 -11.11
CA GLY A 304 -31.79 -7.23 -9.77
C GLY A 304 -31.28 -8.53 -9.13
N ALA A 305 -32.00 -9.64 -9.30
CA ALA A 305 -31.57 -10.95 -8.80
C ALA A 305 -30.27 -11.42 -9.47
N ILE A 306 -30.15 -11.23 -10.80
CA ILE A 306 -28.94 -11.59 -11.56
C ILE A 306 -27.75 -10.74 -11.11
N ILE A 307 -27.97 -9.44 -10.88
CA ILE A 307 -26.94 -8.55 -10.33
C ILE A 307 -26.49 -9.03 -8.95
N LEU A 308 -27.40 -9.42 -8.07
CA LEU A 308 -27.05 -9.95 -6.75
C LEU A 308 -26.17 -11.21 -6.86
N VAL A 309 -26.48 -12.12 -7.79
CA VAL A 309 -25.65 -13.30 -8.06
C VAL A 309 -24.25 -12.89 -8.52
N SER A 310 -24.10 -11.84 -9.33
CA SER A 310 -22.79 -11.33 -9.74
C SER A 310 -21.95 -10.85 -8.55
N VAL A 311 -22.55 -10.15 -7.59
CA VAL A 311 -21.89 -9.65 -6.37
C VAL A 311 -21.48 -10.82 -5.48
N VAL A 312 -22.35 -11.82 -5.32
CA VAL A 312 -22.05 -13.04 -4.56
C VAL A 312 -20.90 -13.80 -5.21
N LEU A 313 -20.92 -13.99 -6.53
CA LEU A 313 -19.86 -14.68 -7.26
C LEU A 313 -18.51 -13.97 -7.06
N GLN A 314 -18.48 -12.64 -7.16
CA GLN A 314 -17.27 -11.85 -6.96
C GLN A 314 -16.78 -11.91 -5.50
N THR A 315 -17.69 -11.87 -4.53
CA THR A 315 -17.36 -11.89 -3.10
C THR A 315 -16.84 -13.27 -2.68
N LEU A 316 -17.46 -14.34 -3.17
CA LEU A 316 -16.98 -15.71 -2.97
C LEU A 316 -15.61 -15.88 -3.59
N GLN A 317 -15.39 -15.39 -4.81
CA GLN A 317 -14.05 -15.41 -5.41
C GLN A 317 -13.05 -14.69 -4.51
N SER A 318 -13.32 -13.47 -4.01
CA SER A 318 -12.38 -12.75 -3.13
C SER A 318 -12.18 -13.40 -1.75
N ALA A 319 -13.13 -14.22 -1.29
CA ALA A 319 -12.99 -15.03 -0.08
C ALA A 319 -12.16 -16.30 -0.32
N PHE A 320 -12.33 -16.95 -1.48
CA PHE A 320 -11.65 -18.19 -1.86
C PHE A 320 -10.25 -17.97 -2.41
N THR A 321 -10.05 -16.95 -3.24
CA THR A 321 -8.72 -16.43 -3.46
C THR A 321 -8.29 -15.87 -2.13
N ARG A 322 -7.39 -16.56 -1.42
CA ARG A 322 -6.57 -15.91 -0.40
C ARG A 322 -6.12 -14.62 -1.02
N THR A 323 -6.68 -13.47 -0.63
CA THR A 323 -6.03 -12.23 -0.98
C THR A 323 -4.61 -12.40 -0.48
N PRO A 324 -3.59 -12.30 -1.36
CA PRO A 324 -2.32 -11.83 -0.86
C PRO A 324 -2.72 -10.51 -0.22
N SER A 325 -2.77 -10.48 1.11
CA SER A 325 -2.53 -9.22 1.80
C SER A 325 -1.35 -8.62 1.08
N THR A 326 -1.38 -7.32 0.82
CA THR A 326 -0.20 -6.51 0.52
C THR A 326 0.72 -6.49 1.75
N ALA A 327 1.11 -7.68 2.19
CA ALA A 327 2.26 -8.10 2.94
C ALA A 327 3.09 -8.93 1.94
N PRO A 328 4.42 -8.89 1.99
CA PRO A 328 5.26 -9.62 1.05
C PRO A 328 4.82 -11.09 1.02
N LYS A 329 4.75 -11.62 -0.21
CA LYS A 329 4.24 -12.94 -0.57
C LYS A 329 4.99 -14.03 0.23
N LYS A 330 4.54 -14.38 1.43
CA LYS A 330 4.90 -15.64 2.08
C LYS A 330 4.29 -16.76 1.25
N THR A 331 5.13 -17.34 0.41
CA THR A 331 4.83 -18.58 -0.30
C THR A 331 4.76 -19.65 0.77
N GLN A 332 3.56 -20.01 1.22
CA GLN A 332 3.35 -21.26 1.95
C GLN A 332 3.41 -22.38 0.91
N GLU A 333 4.62 -22.85 0.66
CA GLU A 333 4.86 -24.22 0.24
C GLU A 333 4.62 -25.15 1.44
N PRO A 334 4.27 -26.42 1.18
CA PRO A 334 3.94 -27.39 2.22
C PRO A 334 5.09 -27.53 3.23
N MET A 335 4.73 -27.80 4.48
CA MET A 335 5.63 -28.00 5.60
C MET A 335 6.59 -29.16 5.31
N VAL A 336 7.74 -28.85 4.71
CA VAL A 336 8.89 -29.74 4.57
C VAL A 336 9.91 -29.34 5.63
N SER A 337 10.41 -30.34 6.34
CA SER A 337 11.37 -30.23 7.43
C SER A 337 12.63 -29.44 7.04
N PRO A 338 13.21 -28.61 7.94
CA PRO A 338 14.24 -27.59 7.62
C PRO A 338 15.63 -28.14 7.22
N GLN A 339 15.78 -29.43 6.98
CA GLN A 339 17.07 -30.07 6.66
C GLN A 339 17.18 -30.54 5.21
N GLN A 340 16.12 -30.41 4.40
CA GLN A 340 16.06 -31.05 3.07
C GLN A 340 16.27 -30.10 1.86
N GLU A 341 16.26 -28.79 2.05
CA GLU A 341 16.52 -27.80 0.96
C GLU A 341 18.00 -27.57 0.65
N ARG A 342 18.93 -28.11 1.45
CA ARG A 342 20.38 -28.06 1.12
C ARG A 342 20.79 -28.97 -0.05
N SER A 343 19.87 -29.77 -0.58
CA SER A 343 20.18 -30.91 -1.46
C SER A 343 19.82 -30.69 -2.93
N GLN A 344 19.35 -29.52 -3.34
CA GLN A 344 19.04 -29.21 -4.74
C GLN A 344 19.84 -28.01 -5.26
N CYS A 345 21.12 -27.93 -4.91
CA CYS A 345 22.10 -27.25 -5.75
C CYS A 345 22.58 -28.26 -6.80
N SER A 346 22.34 -27.95 -8.07
CA SER A 346 22.92 -28.70 -9.19
C SER A 346 24.43 -28.80 -9.02
N MET A 347 24.98 -30.01 -9.16
CA MET A 347 26.38 -30.33 -9.43
C MET A 347 27.38 -29.16 -9.32
N SER A 348 27.97 -28.98 -8.13
CA SER A 348 29.35 -28.59 -7.86
C SER A 348 30.06 -27.66 -8.89
N THR A 349 29.91 -26.35 -8.70
CA THR A 349 30.98 -25.38 -8.98
C THR A 349 31.10 -24.44 -7.80
N ILE A 350 32.31 -24.31 -7.23
CA ILE A 350 32.61 -23.34 -6.17
C ILE A 350 32.44 -21.93 -6.76
N PRO A 351 31.63 -21.04 -6.17
CA PRO A 351 31.45 -19.69 -6.70
C PRO A 351 32.74 -18.87 -6.55
N ALA A 352 32.96 -17.93 -7.47
CA ALA A 352 34.10 -17.01 -7.40
C ALA A 352 33.94 -15.98 -6.25
N LEU A 353 32.71 -15.66 -5.89
CA LEU A 353 32.39 -14.73 -4.81
C LEU A 353 31.04 -15.07 -4.14
N ARG A 354 30.95 -14.90 -2.82
CA ARG A 354 29.67 -14.93 -2.08
C ARG A 354 29.22 -13.54 -1.65
N LEU A 355 27.93 -13.24 -1.81
CA LEU A 355 27.34 -11.99 -1.34
C LEU A 355 26.49 -12.22 -0.09
N LEU A 356 27.04 -11.91 1.09
CA LEU A 356 26.33 -12.04 2.36
C LEU A 356 25.38 -10.85 2.56
N CYS A 357 24.09 -11.14 2.64
CA CYS A 357 23.06 -10.10 2.65
C CYS A 357 22.42 -9.94 4.05
N PHE A 358 22.52 -8.75 4.63
CA PHE A 358 22.01 -8.38 5.95
C PHE A 358 20.71 -7.59 5.82
N PRO A 359 19.55 -8.18 6.18
CA PRO A 359 18.24 -7.53 6.05
C PRO A 359 18.04 -6.42 7.11
N PRO A 360 17.13 -5.47 6.89
CA PRO A 360 16.66 -4.56 7.93
C PRO A 360 15.94 -5.31 9.08
N PRO A 361 15.83 -4.71 10.28
CA PRO A 361 15.05 -5.28 11.38
C PRO A 361 13.60 -5.50 10.95
N GLY A 362 12.99 -6.59 11.40
CA GLY A 362 11.61 -6.97 11.03
C GLY A 362 11.45 -7.61 9.65
N GLN A 363 12.53 -7.70 8.85
CA GLN A 363 12.52 -8.34 7.53
C GLN A 363 13.22 -9.71 7.55
N GLU A 364 12.66 -10.66 6.81
CA GLU A 364 13.22 -12.00 6.63
C GLU A 364 14.31 -12.03 5.54
N ALA A 365 15.13 -13.08 5.56
CA ALA A 365 16.12 -13.35 4.51
C ALA A 365 15.49 -13.46 3.11
N SER A 366 14.18 -13.77 3.04
CA SER A 366 13.38 -13.82 1.82
C SER A 366 13.31 -12.50 1.05
N LEU A 367 13.66 -11.37 1.67
CA LEU A 367 13.82 -10.07 0.99
C LEU A 367 14.80 -10.14 -0.19
N PHE A 368 15.81 -10.98 -0.11
CA PHE A 368 16.84 -11.16 -1.14
C PHE A 368 16.54 -12.31 -2.12
N ARG A 369 15.36 -12.95 -2.03
CA ARG A 369 15.02 -14.14 -2.84
C ARG A 369 15.12 -13.90 -4.34
N THR A 370 14.73 -12.71 -4.80
CA THR A 370 14.76 -12.32 -6.22
C THR A 370 16.07 -11.66 -6.64
N PHE A 371 17.01 -11.45 -5.69
CA PHE A 371 18.27 -10.79 -5.98
C PHE A 371 19.17 -11.55 -6.96
N PRO A 372 19.27 -12.90 -6.93
CA PRO A 372 20.00 -13.66 -7.95
C PRO A 372 19.52 -13.36 -9.38
N ASP A 373 18.20 -13.23 -9.58
CA ASP A 373 17.60 -12.96 -10.89
C ASP A 373 17.91 -11.54 -11.41
N LEU A 374 18.30 -10.62 -10.52
CA LEU A 374 18.69 -9.25 -10.86
C LEU A 374 20.16 -9.14 -11.27
N LEU A 375 20.97 -10.18 -11.04
CA LEU A 375 22.34 -10.21 -11.51
C LEU A 375 22.36 -10.43 -13.03
N PRO A 376 23.26 -9.76 -13.77
CA PRO A 376 23.51 -10.08 -15.17
C PRO A 376 23.94 -11.55 -15.35
N SER A 377 23.64 -12.16 -16.49
CA SER A 377 23.94 -13.58 -16.77
C SER A 377 25.41 -13.95 -16.59
N ASN A 378 26.34 -13.02 -16.81
CA ASN A 378 27.77 -13.25 -16.59
C ASN A 378 28.18 -13.30 -15.11
N LEU A 379 27.35 -12.79 -14.20
CA LEU A 379 27.59 -12.85 -12.74
C LEU A 379 26.79 -13.94 -12.05
N GLN A 380 25.65 -14.38 -12.60
CA GLN A 380 24.79 -15.40 -11.98
C GLN A 380 25.52 -16.71 -11.67
N ASN A 381 26.52 -17.07 -12.50
CA ASN A 381 27.33 -18.28 -12.31
C ASN A 381 28.59 -18.05 -11.45
N LEU A 382 28.95 -16.80 -11.17
CA LEU A 382 30.16 -16.43 -10.43
C LEU A 382 29.86 -15.99 -8.99
N VAL A 383 28.69 -15.40 -8.76
CA VAL A 383 28.28 -14.83 -7.49
C VAL A 383 27.14 -15.65 -6.89
N GLU A 384 27.39 -16.28 -5.75
CA GLU A 384 26.35 -16.91 -4.94
C GLU A 384 25.80 -15.88 -3.94
N VAL A 385 24.49 -15.64 -3.97
CA VAL A 385 23.83 -14.72 -3.03
C VAL A 385 23.43 -15.50 -1.78
N CYS A 386 23.88 -15.05 -0.60
CA CYS A 386 23.65 -15.72 0.68
C CYS A 386 22.86 -14.79 1.63
N PRO A 387 21.53 -14.85 1.64
CA PRO A 387 20.69 -14.10 2.57
C PRO A 387 20.82 -14.62 4.00
N LEU A 388 21.17 -13.75 4.95
CA LEU A 388 21.33 -14.15 6.36
C LEU A 388 20.01 -14.11 7.11
N GLN A 389 19.66 -15.24 7.73
CA GLN A 389 18.51 -15.34 8.65
C GLN A 389 18.97 -15.05 10.08
N LEU A 390 18.68 -13.84 10.56
CA LEU A 390 19.15 -13.37 11.87
C LEU A 390 18.13 -13.73 12.97
N PRO A 391 18.51 -14.54 13.99
CA PRO A 391 17.61 -14.91 15.08
C PRO A 391 17.23 -13.68 15.91
N GLN A 392 15.97 -13.59 16.36
CA GLN A 392 15.41 -12.47 17.14
C GLN A 392 15.42 -11.09 16.44
N TRP A 393 15.95 -10.98 15.23
CA TRP A 393 15.90 -9.77 14.36
C TRP A 393 14.47 -9.41 13.87
N HIS A 394 13.47 -10.22 14.27
CA HIS A 394 12.08 -10.18 13.82
C HIS A 394 11.09 -9.71 14.90
N GLN A 395 11.55 -9.38 16.12
CA GLN A 395 10.67 -8.96 17.21
C GLN A 395 10.42 -7.45 17.20
N ASP A 396 9.14 -7.08 17.37
CA ASP A 396 8.57 -5.73 17.43
C ASP A 396 9.23 -4.66 16.52
N VAL A 397 8.68 -4.48 15.31
CA VAL A 397 9.06 -3.42 14.32
C VAL A 397 8.96 -2.01 14.92
N SER A 398 8.33 -1.86 16.09
CA SER A 398 8.14 -0.62 16.82
C SER A 398 9.38 -0.16 17.62
N LEU A 399 10.39 -1.01 17.81
CA LEU A 399 11.62 -0.69 18.57
C LEU A 399 12.87 -0.89 17.70
N VAL A 400 13.56 0.21 17.41
CA VAL A 400 14.90 0.19 16.80
C VAL A 400 15.85 -0.53 17.77
N PRO A 401 16.53 -1.64 17.38
CA PRO A 401 17.43 -2.36 18.27
C PRO A 401 18.53 -1.44 18.79
N ASP A 402 18.81 -1.54 20.09
CA ASP A 402 19.85 -0.75 20.73
C ASP A 402 21.26 -1.25 20.32
N GLY A 403 22.27 -0.45 20.66
CA GLY A 403 23.65 -0.78 20.33
C GLY A 403 24.16 -2.08 20.97
N ALA A 404 23.64 -2.44 22.14
CA ALA A 404 24.02 -3.67 22.84
C ALA A 404 23.50 -4.90 22.10
N THR A 405 22.28 -4.85 21.58
CA THR A 405 21.67 -5.94 20.79
C THR A 405 22.44 -6.15 19.49
N LEU A 406 22.80 -5.08 18.78
CA LEU A 406 23.60 -5.17 17.55
C LEU A 406 24.96 -5.82 17.80
N ARG A 407 25.62 -5.45 18.90
CA ARG A 407 26.92 -6.01 19.29
C ARG A 407 26.81 -7.49 19.66
N ALA A 408 25.79 -7.85 20.45
CA ALA A 408 25.52 -9.24 20.82
C ALA A 408 25.29 -10.11 19.58
N LEU A 409 24.51 -9.62 18.61
CA LEU A 409 24.26 -10.33 17.37
C LEU A 409 25.53 -10.46 16.51
N ALA A 410 26.36 -9.42 16.42
CA ALA A 410 27.63 -9.49 15.72
C ALA A 410 28.57 -10.55 16.33
N HIS A 411 28.67 -10.63 17.66
CA HIS A 411 29.44 -11.67 18.35
C HIS A 411 28.84 -13.08 18.22
N ALA A 412 27.52 -13.21 18.10
CA ALA A 412 26.87 -14.49 17.82
C ALA A 412 27.14 -14.97 16.38
N LEU A 413 27.26 -14.05 15.42
CA LEU A 413 27.66 -14.37 14.05
C LEU A 413 29.15 -14.66 13.91
N VAL A 414 29.98 -14.03 14.74
CA VAL A 414 31.44 -14.16 14.71
C VAL A 414 31.95 -14.52 16.12
N PRO A 415 31.73 -15.76 16.62
CA PRO A 415 32.27 -16.24 17.90
C PRO A 415 33.81 -16.25 17.92
N GLU A 416 34.45 -16.58 19.04
CA GLU A 416 35.93 -16.65 19.08
C GLU A 416 36.49 -17.83 18.27
N ASP A 417 35.78 -18.96 18.28
CA ASP A 417 36.10 -20.12 17.47
C ASP A 417 35.44 -20.03 16.10
N GLU A 418 36.25 -19.96 15.04
CA GLU A 418 35.79 -19.84 13.65
C GLU A 418 34.86 -21.01 13.25
N ALA A 419 35.14 -22.22 13.71
CA ALA A 419 34.36 -23.42 13.36
C ALA A 419 32.93 -23.38 13.93
N GLN A 420 32.69 -22.54 14.94
CA GLN A 420 31.37 -22.37 15.57
C GLN A 420 30.58 -21.22 14.92
N SER A 421 31.20 -20.45 14.02
CA SER A 421 30.50 -19.37 13.34
C SER A 421 29.38 -19.92 12.44
N PRO A 422 28.16 -19.36 12.51
CA PRO A 422 27.13 -19.66 11.53
C PRO A 422 27.50 -19.21 10.10
N LEU A 423 28.56 -18.41 9.94
CA LEU A 423 29.10 -17.96 8.65
C LEU A 423 30.28 -18.83 8.18
N PHE A 424 30.68 -19.86 8.94
CA PHE A 424 31.88 -20.65 8.66
C PHE A 424 31.92 -21.17 7.23
N SER A 425 30.79 -21.68 6.73
CA SER A 425 30.71 -22.28 5.40
C SER A 425 30.87 -21.23 4.30
N GLU A 426 30.31 -20.05 4.53
CA GLU A 426 30.23 -18.90 3.65
C GLU A 426 31.60 -18.22 3.50
N LEU A 427 32.38 -18.20 4.58
CA LEU A 427 33.72 -17.59 4.66
C LEU A 427 34.82 -18.41 3.94
N GLN A 428 34.53 -19.64 3.50
CA GLN A 428 35.50 -20.50 2.80
C GLN A 428 35.85 -20.04 1.37
N VAL A 429 35.12 -19.05 0.84
CA VAL A 429 35.36 -18.44 -0.46
C VAL A 429 35.40 -16.92 -0.31
N PRO A 430 36.01 -16.18 -1.25
CA PRO A 430 35.94 -14.74 -1.25
C PRO A 430 34.50 -14.24 -1.10
N PHE A 431 34.28 -13.27 -0.22
CA PHE A 431 32.93 -12.76 0.06
C PHE A 431 32.86 -11.24 0.03
N ALA A 432 31.67 -10.73 -0.24
CA ALA A 432 31.28 -9.33 -0.17
C ALA A 432 30.05 -9.20 0.74
N LEU A 433 29.85 -8.04 1.35
CA LEU A 433 28.72 -7.79 2.24
C LEU A 433 27.74 -6.79 1.62
N LEU A 434 26.45 -7.08 1.71
CA LEU A 434 25.37 -6.17 1.37
C LEU A 434 24.50 -5.93 2.61
N GLY A 435 24.48 -4.72 3.14
CA GLY A 435 23.68 -4.37 4.32
C GLY A 435 22.64 -3.30 4.06
N LEU A 436 21.41 -3.53 4.50
CA LEU A 436 20.28 -2.63 4.31
C LEU A 436 19.78 -2.08 5.64
N GLY A 437 19.58 -0.76 5.73
CA GLY A 437 19.14 -0.12 6.98
C GLY A 437 20.10 -0.45 8.12
N LEU A 438 19.57 -0.88 9.27
CA LEU A 438 20.41 -1.34 10.39
C LEU A 438 21.21 -2.62 10.09
N GLY A 439 20.82 -3.41 9.08
CA GLY A 439 21.66 -4.49 8.56
C GLY A 439 23.01 -3.99 8.02
N GLY A 440 23.05 -2.76 7.50
CA GLY A 440 24.29 -2.05 7.15
C GLY A 440 25.21 -1.84 8.35
N VAL A 441 24.65 -1.34 9.46
CA VAL A 441 25.41 -1.14 10.70
C VAL A 441 25.93 -2.46 11.28
N LEU A 442 25.10 -3.50 11.26
CA LEU A 442 25.49 -4.84 11.71
C LEU A 442 26.61 -5.41 10.84
N SER A 443 26.50 -5.27 9.52
CA SER A 443 27.48 -5.81 8.58
C SER A 443 28.88 -5.20 8.75
N VAL A 444 28.99 -3.94 9.20
CA VAL A 444 30.29 -3.31 9.49
C VAL A 444 30.91 -3.89 10.76
N GLN A 445 30.11 -4.08 11.81
CA GLN A 445 30.59 -4.74 13.03
C GLN A 445 31.05 -6.18 12.74
N VAL A 446 30.30 -6.91 11.92
CA VAL A 446 30.68 -8.25 11.47
C VAL A 446 31.98 -8.20 10.68
N ALA A 447 32.13 -7.28 9.72
CA ALA A 447 33.37 -7.13 8.95
C ALA A 447 34.60 -6.84 9.83
N GLN A 448 34.45 -5.95 10.82
CA GLN A 448 35.52 -5.63 11.77
C GLN A 448 35.86 -6.84 12.66
N LEU A 449 34.86 -7.58 13.16
CA LEU A 449 35.09 -8.77 13.97
C LEU A 449 35.74 -9.90 13.16
N LEU A 450 35.34 -10.10 11.90
CA LEU A 450 35.96 -11.07 11.00
C LEU A 450 37.45 -10.76 10.79
N ALA A 451 37.79 -9.49 10.56
CA ALA A 451 39.16 -9.06 10.40
C ALA A 451 39.99 -9.24 11.69
N GLN A 452 39.38 -8.98 12.85
CA GLN A 452 40.05 -9.09 14.15
C GLN A 452 40.23 -10.54 14.62
N ARG A 453 39.23 -11.41 14.43
CA ARG A 453 39.18 -12.76 15.00
C ARG A 453 39.69 -13.83 14.04
N TYR A 454 39.32 -13.72 12.76
CA TYR A 454 39.58 -14.76 11.76
C TYR A 454 40.57 -14.32 10.68
N ALA A 455 41.14 -13.10 10.81
CA ALA A 455 42.04 -12.51 9.82
C ALA A 455 41.47 -12.49 8.38
N CYS A 456 40.14 -12.49 8.24
CA CYS A 456 39.46 -12.47 6.95
C CYS A 456 38.68 -11.15 6.78
N SER A 457 38.64 -10.63 5.56
CA SER A 457 37.99 -9.35 5.27
C SER A 457 37.15 -9.44 4.00
N PRO A 458 36.01 -8.72 3.93
CA PRO A 458 35.21 -8.71 2.71
C PRO A 458 35.97 -8.02 1.58
N GLN A 459 35.78 -8.51 0.35
CA GLN A 459 36.42 -7.90 -0.83
C GLN A 459 35.74 -6.61 -1.28
N ALA A 460 34.47 -6.43 -0.92
CA ALA A 460 33.77 -5.17 -1.03
C ALA A 460 32.56 -5.16 -0.11
N MET A 461 32.08 -3.96 0.15
CA MET A 461 30.92 -3.72 0.97
C MET A 461 29.96 -2.75 0.30
N CYS A 462 28.68 -3.08 0.31
CA CYS A 462 27.59 -2.23 -0.15
C CYS A 462 26.64 -1.98 1.01
N ILE A 463 26.39 -0.72 1.33
CA ILE A 463 25.45 -0.31 2.39
C ILE A 463 24.36 0.55 1.76
N ALA A 464 23.09 0.33 2.13
CA ALA A 464 21.99 1.15 1.67
C ALA A 464 21.08 1.61 2.81
N ALA A 465 20.55 2.83 2.66
CA ALA A 465 19.46 3.37 3.48
C ALA A 465 19.75 3.51 4.99
N CYS A 466 21.00 3.78 5.38
CA CYS A 466 21.32 4.08 6.78
C CYS A 466 22.48 5.09 6.94
N ARG A 467 22.47 5.77 8.08
CA ARG A 467 23.58 6.58 8.59
C ARG A 467 24.64 5.68 9.24
N PRO A 468 25.92 6.09 9.28
CA PRO A 468 26.94 5.36 10.02
C PRO A 468 26.58 5.24 11.50
N PRO A 469 27.00 4.15 12.17
CA PRO A 469 26.85 4.05 13.62
C PRO A 469 27.68 5.12 14.33
N VAL A 470 27.52 5.25 15.64
CA VAL A 470 28.50 5.99 16.45
C VAL A 470 29.83 5.21 16.50
N PRO A 471 31.00 5.87 16.55
CA PRO A 471 32.31 5.19 16.55
C PRO A 471 32.49 4.14 17.65
N SER A 472 31.83 4.31 18.80
CA SER A 472 31.87 3.34 19.90
C SER A 472 31.20 2.00 19.58
N LEU A 473 30.35 1.95 18.55
CA LEU A 473 29.67 0.74 18.12
C LEU A 473 30.47 -0.06 17.10
N ALA A 474 31.31 0.59 16.30
CA ALA A 474 32.11 -0.01 15.24
C ALA A 474 33.49 0.68 15.17
N PRO A 475 34.39 0.41 16.13
CA PRO A 475 35.68 1.09 16.21
C PRO A 475 36.62 0.61 15.09
N GLY A 476 37.26 1.57 14.41
CA GLY A 476 38.28 1.32 13.39
C GLY A 476 37.76 1.39 11.94
N THR A 477 38.68 1.28 11.00
CA THR A 477 38.43 1.40 9.55
C THR A 477 38.52 0.04 8.87
N LEU A 478 37.68 -0.16 7.84
CA LEU A 478 37.76 -1.31 6.95
C LEU A 478 38.76 -1.04 5.82
N GLN A 479 39.50 -2.07 5.38
CA GLN A 479 40.42 -1.94 4.23
C GLN A 479 39.72 -2.19 2.88
N CYS A 480 38.46 -2.64 2.91
CA CYS A 480 37.71 -2.98 1.71
C CYS A 480 37.04 -1.76 1.04
N PRO A 481 36.82 -1.78 -0.28
CA PRO A 481 35.97 -0.81 -0.96
C PRO A 481 34.57 -0.73 -0.36
N LEU A 482 34.11 0.48 -0.06
CA LEU A 482 32.79 0.74 0.50
C LEU A 482 31.93 1.57 -0.47
N THR A 483 30.80 1.01 -0.87
CA THR A 483 29.79 1.69 -1.69
C THR A 483 28.55 1.95 -0.85
N VAL A 484 28.14 3.21 -0.75
CA VAL A 484 26.97 3.61 0.03
C VAL A 484 25.89 4.16 -0.88
N CYS A 485 24.68 3.66 -0.74
CA CYS A 485 23.51 4.05 -1.53
C CYS A 485 22.46 4.71 -0.63
N GLY A 486 21.96 5.88 -1.03
CA GLY A 486 20.79 6.51 -0.40
C GLY A 486 19.78 6.96 -1.44
N GLY A 487 18.55 7.25 -1.02
CA GLY A 487 17.51 7.74 -1.92
C GLY A 487 17.59 9.25 -2.06
N GLU A 488 17.21 9.78 -3.22
CA GLU A 488 17.08 11.23 -3.44
C GLU A 488 16.06 11.88 -2.48
N ASP A 489 15.02 11.12 -2.10
CA ASP A 489 13.93 11.55 -1.20
C ASP A 489 13.98 10.81 0.16
N ALA A 490 15.09 10.15 0.50
CA ALA A 490 15.19 9.33 1.71
C ALA A 490 15.45 10.16 2.98
N ALA A 491 15.11 9.59 4.14
CA ALA A 491 15.31 10.20 5.45
C ALA A 491 16.79 10.46 5.81
N VAL A 492 17.74 9.81 5.13
CA VAL A 492 19.18 9.95 5.33
C VAL A 492 19.74 10.94 4.31
N SER A 493 20.29 12.05 4.80
CA SER A 493 20.85 13.11 3.95
C SER A 493 22.15 12.68 3.28
N LEU A 494 22.51 13.33 2.16
CA LEU A 494 23.78 13.08 1.47
C LEU A 494 25.00 13.27 2.41
N GLN A 495 24.96 14.23 3.33
CA GLN A 495 26.03 14.45 4.30
C GLN A 495 26.20 13.25 5.24
N GLU A 496 25.09 12.68 5.72
CA GLU A 496 25.11 11.48 6.56
C GLU A 496 25.59 10.24 5.79
N LEU A 497 25.29 10.14 4.49
CA LEU A 497 25.82 9.07 3.64
C LEU A 497 27.33 9.22 3.42
N VAL A 498 27.81 10.46 3.23
CA VAL A 498 29.24 10.76 3.06
C VAL A 498 30.04 10.47 4.32
N ALA A 499 29.44 10.61 5.51
CA ALA A 499 30.07 10.28 6.79
C ALA A 499 30.51 8.81 6.91
N TRP A 500 29.98 7.90 6.08
CA TRP A 500 30.52 6.54 5.97
C TRP A 500 31.96 6.47 5.46
N ARG A 501 32.52 7.55 4.88
CA ARG A 501 33.92 7.63 4.46
C ARG A 501 34.87 7.31 5.62
N ASP A 502 34.51 7.69 6.85
CA ASP A 502 35.33 7.50 8.04
C ASP A 502 35.44 6.02 8.48
N TYR A 503 34.67 5.11 7.85
CA TYR A 503 34.64 3.68 8.15
C TYR A 503 35.45 2.83 7.16
N THR A 504 36.11 3.43 6.17
CA THR A 504 36.98 2.71 5.23
C THR A 504 38.23 3.50 4.86
N ASP A 505 39.37 2.83 4.84
CA ASP A 505 40.61 3.33 4.21
C ASP A 505 40.66 2.99 2.71
N GLY A 506 39.78 2.11 2.25
CA GLY A 506 39.66 1.69 0.86
C GLY A 506 38.94 2.72 -0.04
N PRO A 507 38.71 2.37 -1.32
CA PRO A 507 37.92 3.17 -2.24
C PRO A 507 36.49 3.38 -1.70
N PHE A 508 36.04 4.63 -1.64
CA PHE A 508 34.71 4.99 -1.16
C PHE A 508 33.88 5.61 -2.28
N ARG A 509 32.63 5.17 -2.42
CA ARG A 509 31.68 5.72 -3.39
C ARG A 509 30.32 5.93 -2.73
N VAL A 510 29.70 7.07 -3.02
CA VAL A 510 28.32 7.36 -2.63
C VAL A 510 27.47 7.48 -3.89
N HIS A 511 26.31 6.84 -3.88
CA HIS A 511 25.33 6.89 -4.96
C HIS A 511 23.97 7.30 -4.43
N LEU A 512 23.36 8.29 -5.09
CA LEU A 512 21.96 8.60 -4.92
C LEU A 512 21.14 7.76 -5.92
N VAL A 513 20.18 7.03 -5.39
CA VAL A 513 19.25 6.18 -6.12
C VAL A 513 17.94 6.95 -6.30
N PRO A 514 17.36 6.99 -7.51
CA PRO A 514 16.08 7.65 -7.70
C PRO A 514 14.96 6.90 -6.96
N GLY A 515 14.31 7.56 -6.00
CA GLY A 515 13.25 6.96 -5.18
C GLY A 515 13.76 6.24 -3.92
N ASP A 516 13.15 5.09 -3.60
CA ASP A 516 13.46 4.31 -2.39
C ASP A 516 14.80 3.56 -2.53
N PRO A 517 15.79 3.80 -1.64
CA PRO A 517 17.07 3.09 -1.64
C PRO A 517 16.96 1.59 -1.34
N LEU A 518 15.83 1.11 -0.82
CA LEU A 518 15.56 -0.31 -0.57
C LEU A 518 14.87 -1.01 -1.75
N HIS A 519 14.61 -0.30 -2.85
CA HIS A 519 14.06 -0.90 -4.06
C HIS A 519 15.08 -1.80 -4.78
N MET A 520 14.97 -3.13 -4.58
CA MET A 520 15.95 -4.14 -5.03
C MET A 520 16.40 -4.01 -6.49
N PRO A 521 15.54 -3.85 -7.51
CA PRO A 521 15.98 -3.68 -8.90
C PRO A 521 16.88 -2.49 -9.15
N LEU A 522 16.68 -1.37 -8.42
CA LEU A 522 17.52 -0.19 -8.55
C LEU A 522 18.82 -0.37 -7.77
N LEU A 523 18.74 -0.89 -6.54
CA LEU A 523 19.91 -1.17 -5.70
C LEU A 523 20.87 -2.17 -6.37
N ALA A 524 20.33 -3.22 -6.98
CA ALA A 524 21.09 -4.25 -7.68
C ALA A 524 22.02 -3.64 -8.75
N ARG A 525 21.61 -2.57 -9.44
CA ARG A 525 22.47 -1.90 -10.46
C ARG A 525 23.77 -1.36 -9.88
N TYR A 526 23.74 -0.85 -8.65
CA TYR A 526 24.92 -0.30 -7.98
C TYR A 526 25.76 -1.42 -7.37
N VAL A 527 25.12 -2.41 -6.74
CA VAL A 527 25.80 -3.59 -6.20
C VAL A 527 26.53 -4.34 -7.31
N VAL A 528 25.87 -4.60 -8.45
CA VAL A 528 26.46 -5.26 -9.62
C VAL A 528 27.72 -4.54 -10.11
N ARG A 529 27.72 -3.21 -10.19
CA ARG A 529 28.92 -2.44 -10.59
C ARG A 529 30.07 -2.65 -9.61
N THR A 530 29.79 -2.68 -8.31
CA THR A 530 30.79 -2.95 -7.29
C THR A 530 31.34 -4.37 -7.41
N LEU A 531 30.46 -5.37 -7.58
CA LEU A 531 30.86 -6.77 -7.75
C LEU A 531 31.69 -7.00 -9.03
N GLN A 532 31.31 -6.37 -10.14
CA GLN A 532 32.10 -6.42 -11.38
C GLN A 532 33.51 -5.87 -11.18
N HIS A 533 33.66 -4.79 -10.41
CA HIS A 533 34.97 -4.22 -10.14
C HIS A 533 35.85 -5.15 -9.30
N VAL A 534 35.24 -5.81 -8.30
CA VAL A 534 35.93 -6.80 -7.46
C VAL A 534 36.38 -8.01 -8.28
N LEU A 535 35.47 -8.62 -9.05
CA LEU A 535 35.79 -9.79 -9.87
C LEU A 535 36.85 -9.47 -10.93
N ALA A 536 36.78 -8.28 -11.57
CA ALA A 536 37.80 -7.84 -12.51
C ALA A 536 39.18 -7.60 -11.85
N GLN A 537 39.23 -7.28 -10.55
CA GLN A 537 40.49 -7.19 -9.81
C GLN A 537 41.04 -8.56 -9.42
N GLN A 538 40.18 -9.57 -9.18
CA GLN A 538 40.59 -10.95 -8.95
C GLN A 538 41.19 -11.60 -10.21
N GLU A 539 40.68 -11.27 -11.39
CA GLU A 539 41.18 -11.79 -12.68
C GLU A 539 42.52 -11.19 -13.13
N ARG A 540 42.96 -10.07 -12.54
CA ARG A 540 44.32 -9.55 -12.79
C ARG A 540 45.30 -10.49 -12.09
N PRO A 541 46.30 -11.06 -12.80
CA PRO A 541 47.26 -11.96 -12.19
C PRO A 541 48.05 -11.22 -11.11
N GLN A 542 47.63 -11.35 -9.85
CA GLN A 542 48.48 -11.11 -8.71
C GLN A 542 49.50 -12.25 -8.73
N GLY A 543 50.78 -11.88 -8.85
CA GLY A 543 51.87 -12.81 -9.11
C GLY A 543 51.86 -14.07 -8.23
N LEU A 544 52.23 -15.18 -8.88
CA LEU A 544 52.40 -16.54 -8.40
C LEU A 544 51.11 -17.27 -8.00
N SER A 545 50.76 -18.24 -8.86
CA SER A 545 49.65 -19.15 -8.68
C SER A 545 49.83 -20.01 -7.42
N VAL A 546 48.71 -20.38 -6.78
CA VAL A 546 48.67 -21.32 -5.64
C VAL A 546 49.35 -22.66 -5.95
N GLN A 547 49.41 -23.02 -7.23
CA GLN A 547 50.08 -24.22 -7.75
C GLN A 547 51.62 -24.14 -7.66
N GLU A 548 52.20 -22.94 -7.78
CA GLU A 548 53.66 -22.73 -7.62
C GLU A 548 54.08 -22.69 -6.14
N ARG A 549 53.17 -22.32 -5.21
CA ARG A 549 53.44 -22.36 -3.76
C ARG A 549 53.42 -23.76 -3.15
N LEU A 550 52.89 -24.75 -3.86
CA LEU A 550 52.87 -26.15 -3.41
C LEU A 550 54.04 -26.98 -3.99
N LEU A 551 54.84 -26.39 -4.89
CA LEU A 551 55.98 -27.04 -5.56
C LEU A 551 57.35 -26.40 -5.23
N ALA A 552 57.38 -25.40 -4.35
CA ALA A 552 58.60 -24.83 -3.75
C ALA A 552 58.59 -25.11 -2.25
#